data_AF-A0AAD4D5H5-F1
#
_entry.id   AF-A0AAD4D5H5-F1
#
_cell.length_a   1.000
_cell.length_b   1.000
_cell.length_c   1.000
_cell.angle_alpha   90.00
_cell.angle_beta   90.00
_cell.angle_gamma   90.00
#
_symmetry.space_group_name_H-M   'P 1'
#
loop_
_entity.id
_entity.type
_entity.pdbx_description
1 polymer ?
#
loop_
_entity_poly.entity_id
_entity_poly.type
_entity_poly.pdbx_seq_one_letter_code
_entity_poly.pdbx_strand_id
1 'polypeptide(L)'
;MTLITFFGCAFTAYGPSLAIFFGSIAPNAQLVILMVSSAFFWLISVLLASAIWFMASNSRETFPVTIIYTVLLQELFRYFLFLLINRAEGGLNLVAKHPKSRFNRSGYAFAAGLGFGLMFGIISYITPLVDSMGPGVLIDNNKHIDFAPLCLDDDLIHRIHQSVMAQDHMRHLHQKLS
;
A
#
# COMPACT_ATOMS: atom_id res chain seq x y z
N MET A 1 16.19 -10.27 20.50
CA MET A 1 17.00 -9.98 19.29
C MET A 1 16.11 -9.63 18.10
N THR A 2 15.03 -10.36 17.83
CA THR A 2 14.07 -10.07 16.74
C THR A 2 13.35 -8.72 16.87
N LEU A 3 13.00 -8.31 18.09
CA LEU A 3 12.34 -7.01 18.34
C LEU A 3 13.19 -5.81 17.90
N ILE A 4 14.52 -5.89 18.07
CA ILE A 4 15.45 -4.84 17.67
C ILE A 4 15.51 -4.75 16.14
N THR A 5 15.53 -5.89 15.45
CA THR A 5 15.48 -5.95 13.98
C THR A 5 14.18 -5.35 13.46
N PHE A 6 13.04 -5.70 14.08
CA PHE A 6 11.74 -5.12 13.74
C PHE A 6 11.74 -3.60 13.86
N PHE A 7 12.16 -3.05 15.00
CA PHE A 7 12.19 -1.60 15.20
C PHE A 7 13.22 -0.92 14.30
N GLY A 8 14.37 -1.55 14.04
CA GLY A 8 15.37 -1.05 13.09
C GLY A 8 14.78 -0.92 11.68
N CYS A 9 14.18 -2.00 11.16
CA CYS A 9 13.53 -2.01 9.86
C CYS A 9 12.36 -1.02 9.80
N ALA A 10 11.52 -0.95 10.83
CA ALA A 10 10.38 -0.03 10.89
C ALA A 10 10.82 1.44 10.88
N PHE A 11 11.84 1.80 11.66
CA PHE A 11 12.35 3.17 11.67
C PHE A 11 13.10 3.53 10.40
N THR A 12 13.81 2.59 9.76
CA THR A 12 14.42 2.85 8.45
C THR A 12 13.35 3.06 7.37
N ALA A 13 12.28 2.26 7.37
CA ALA A 13 11.21 2.36 6.37
C ALA A 13 10.35 3.61 6.56
N TYR A 14 9.90 3.91 7.78
CA TYR A 14 8.92 4.98 8.04
C TYR A 14 9.51 6.24 8.69
N GLY A 15 10.74 6.18 9.20
CA GLY A 15 11.37 7.28 9.93
C GLY A 15 11.42 8.59 9.14
N PRO A 16 11.90 8.61 7.88
CA PRO A 16 11.91 9.83 7.08
C PRO A 16 10.51 10.41 6.86
N SER A 17 9.53 9.56 6.54
CA SER A 17 8.14 9.99 6.33
C SER A 17 7.49 10.56 7.59
N LEU A 18 7.72 9.94 8.75
CA LEU A 18 7.26 10.42 10.06
C LEU A 18 7.94 11.73 10.47
N ALA A 19 9.26 11.85 10.25
CA ALA A 19 10.01 13.07 10.55
C ALA A 19 9.49 14.27 9.74
N ILE A 20 9.24 14.06 8.44
CA ILE A 20 8.67 15.08 7.57
C ILE A 20 7.23 15.42 7.98
N PHE A 21 6.43 14.42 8.37
CA PHE A 21 5.07 14.63 8.83
C PHE A 21 5.02 15.56 10.06
N PHE A 22 5.78 15.24 11.11
CA PHE A 22 5.80 16.06 12.33
C PHE A 22 6.48 17.41 12.13
N GLY A 23 7.53 17.48 11.31
CA GLY A 23 8.29 18.71 11.09
C GLY A 23 7.59 19.73 10.18
N SER A 24 6.99 19.28 9.08
CA SER A 24 6.48 20.17 8.02
C SER A 24 4.96 20.19 7.88
N ILE A 25 4.30 19.03 8.05
CA ILE A 25 2.86 18.89 7.75
C ILE A 25 1.99 19.16 8.97
N ALA A 26 2.34 18.60 10.13
CA ALA A 26 1.56 18.68 11.38
C ALA A 26 1.21 20.11 11.84
N PRO A 27 2.06 21.15 11.66
CA PRO A 27 1.71 22.52 12.04
C PRO A 27 0.54 23.13 11.24
N ASN A 28 0.21 22.57 10.08
CA ASN A 28 -0.80 23.10 9.17
C ASN A 28 -1.92 22.07 8.93
N ALA A 29 -3.06 22.23 9.61
CA ALA A 29 -4.19 21.29 9.51
C ALA A 29 -4.68 21.07 8.07
N GLN A 30 -4.62 22.09 7.21
CA GLN A 30 -4.95 21.96 5.78
C GLN A 30 -4.07 20.93 5.04
N LEU A 31 -2.77 20.87 5.36
CA LEU A 31 -1.82 19.94 4.72
C LEU A 31 -2.08 18.51 5.22
N VAL A 32 -2.45 18.36 6.50
CA VAL A 32 -2.83 17.06 7.08
C VAL A 32 -4.06 16.50 6.37
N ILE A 33 -5.12 17.30 6.20
CA ILE A 33 -6.35 16.87 5.52
C ILE A 33 -6.03 16.49 4.07
N LEU A 34 -5.20 17.28 3.39
CA LEU A 34 -4.80 16.99 2.02
C LEU A 34 -3.99 15.69 1.91
N MET A 35 -3.06 15.46 2.83
CA MET A 35 -2.29 14.22 2.90
C MET A 35 -3.18 12.98 3.16
N VAL A 36 -4.14 13.07 4.08
CA VAL A 36 -5.05 11.95 4.38
C VAL A 36 -5.96 11.65 3.18
N SER A 37 -6.47 12.68 2.51
CA SER A 37 -7.28 12.49 1.31
C SER A 37 -6.49 11.84 0.16
N SER A 38 -5.22 12.21 -0.07
CA SER A 38 -4.39 11.57 -1.09
C SER A 38 -4.08 10.10 -0.76
N ALA A 39 -3.83 9.77 0.51
CA ALA A 39 -3.66 8.40 0.96
C ALA A 39 -4.92 7.54 0.70
N PHE A 40 -6.10 8.11 0.92
CA PHE A 40 -7.37 7.44 0.63
C PHE A 40 -7.59 7.21 -0.88
N PHE A 41 -7.27 8.19 -1.72
CA PHE A 41 -7.34 8.00 -3.17
C PHE A 41 -6.38 6.93 -3.68
N TRP A 42 -5.20 6.78 -3.08
CA TRP A 42 -4.30 5.68 -3.37
C TRP A 42 -4.94 4.32 -3.03
N LEU A 43 -5.60 4.20 -1.87
CA LEU A 43 -6.32 2.97 -1.49
C LEU A 43 -7.42 2.62 -2.48
N ILE A 44 -8.20 3.59 -2.95
CA ILE A 44 -9.23 3.37 -3.98
C ILE A 44 -8.58 2.87 -5.28
N SER A 45 -7.47 3.47 -5.69
CA SER A 45 -6.74 3.07 -6.90
C SER A 45 -6.34 1.60 -6.85
N VAL A 46 -5.75 1.18 -5.75
CA VAL A 46 -5.34 -0.22 -5.52
C VAL A 46 -6.54 -1.15 -5.36
N LEU A 47 -7.61 -0.72 -4.71
CA LEU A 47 -8.84 -1.50 -4.58
C LEU A 47 -9.47 -1.79 -5.94
N LEU A 48 -9.54 -0.79 -6.82
CA LEU A 48 -10.01 -0.99 -8.19
C LEU A 48 -9.07 -1.89 -8.99
N ALA A 49 -7.76 -1.72 -8.81
CA ALA A 49 -6.77 -2.59 -9.46
C ALA A 49 -6.94 -4.06 -9.03
N SER A 50 -7.25 -4.30 -7.75
CA SER A 50 -7.57 -5.63 -7.22
C SER A 50 -8.93 -6.15 -7.71
N ALA A 51 -9.95 -5.30 -7.81
CA ALA A 51 -11.25 -5.70 -8.36
C ALA A 51 -11.16 -6.09 -9.85
N ILE A 52 -10.38 -5.36 -10.64
CA ILE A 52 -10.09 -5.67 -12.05
C ILE A 52 -9.32 -6.99 -12.14
N TRP A 53 -8.33 -7.20 -11.28
CA TRP A 53 -7.61 -8.48 -11.18
C TRP A 53 -8.57 -9.65 -10.91
N PHE A 54 -9.51 -9.47 -9.98
CA PHE A 54 -10.48 -10.51 -9.62
C PHE A 54 -11.41 -10.87 -10.80
N MET A 55 -11.86 -9.89 -11.58
CA MET A 55 -12.70 -10.11 -12.76
C MET A 55 -11.93 -10.68 -13.97
N ALA A 56 -10.63 -10.37 -14.08
CA ALA A 56 -9.78 -10.81 -15.18
C ALA A 56 -9.33 -12.27 -15.00
N SER A 57 -10.26 -13.23 -15.13
CA SER A 57 -9.95 -14.66 -14.96
C SER A 57 -8.94 -15.20 -15.99
N ASN A 58 -8.82 -14.55 -17.15
CA ASN A 58 -8.10 -15.05 -18.33
C ASN A 58 -6.67 -14.49 -18.51
N SER A 59 -6.24 -13.53 -17.66
CA SER A 59 -4.97 -12.80 -17.83
C SER A 59 -3.95 -13.04 -16.71
N ARG A 60 -4.16 -14.08 -15.89
CA ARG A 60 -3.28 -14.41 -14.74
C ARG A 60 -1.91 -14.92 -15.14
N GLU A 61 -1.77 -15.43 -16.36
CA GLU A 61 -0.54 -16.06 -16.88
C GLU A 61 0.58 -15.06 -17.22
N THR A 62 0.31 -13.75 -17.19
CA THR A 62 1.28 -12.71 -17.59
C THR A 62 1.52 -11.67 -16.49
N PHE A 63 2.47 -11.97 -15.59
CA PHE A 63 3.01 -11.03 -14.58
C PHE A 63 3.29 -9.59 -15.09
N PRO A 64 3.92 -9.36 -16.26
CA PRO A 64 4.21 -7.99 -16.69
C PRO A 64 2.95 -7.18 -17.03
N VAL A 65 1.88 -7.83 -17.51
CA VAL A 65 0.62 -7.14 -17.83
C VAL A 65 -0.01 -6.61 -16.55
N THR A 66 0.12 -7.33 -15.44
CA THR A 66 -0.40 -6.94 -14.13
C THR A 66 0.23 -5.65 -13.62
N ILE A 67 1.55 -5.57 -13.71
CA ILE A 67 2.31 -4.42 -13.26
C ILE A 67 1.96 -3.19 -14.11
N ILE A 68 1.81 -3.35 -15.43
CA ILE A 68 1.49 -2.24 -16.32
C ILE A 68 0.12 -1.65 -15.99
N TYR A 69 -0.93 -2.48 -15.85
CA TYR A 69 -2.27 -1.93 -15.59
C TYR A 69 -2.39 -1.32 -14.19
N THR A 70 -1.73 -1.92 -13.18
CA THR A 70 -1.75 -1.38 -11.80
C THR A 70 -1.05 -0.02 -11.73
N VAL A 71 0.09 0.14 -12.39
CA VAL A 71 0.80 1.43 -12.47
C VAL A 71 0.00 2.47 -13.24
N LEU A 72 -0.67 2.08 -14.35
CA LEU A 72 -1.53 2.99 -15.10
C LEU A 72 -2.72 3.48 -14.28
N LEU A 73 -3.37 2.60 -13.51
CA LEU A 73 -4.43 2.99 -12.58
C LEU A 73 -3.91 3.91 -11.47
N GLN A 74 -2.72 3.64 -10.92
CA GLN A 74 -2.11 4.51 -9.91
C GLN A 74 -1.81 5.90 -10.46
N GLU A 75 -1.28 6.01 -11.69
CA GLU A 75 -1.01 7.30 -12.32
C GLU A 75 -2.30 8.05 -12.69
N LEU A 76 -3.34 7.34 -13.12
CA LEU A 76 -4.66 7.93 -13.40
C LEU A 76 -5.26 8.59 -12.15
N PHE A 77 -5.19 7.91 -10.99
CA PHE A 77 -5.64 8.47 -9.73
C PHE A 77 -4.76 9.63 -9.25
N ARG A 78 -3.46 9.61 -9.56
CA ARG A 78 -2.56 10.73 -9.29
C ARG A 78 -2.92 11.96 -10.11
N TYR A 79 -3.28 11.78 -11.39
CA TYR A 79 -3.81 12.85 -12.21
C TYR A 79 -5.15 13.38 -11.69
N PHE A 80 -6.07 12.50 -11.29
CA PHE A 80 -7.34 12.88 -10.67
C PHE A 80 -7.14 13.72 -9.40
N LEU A 81 -6.18 13.33 -8.55
CA LEU A 81 -5.80 14.08 -7.36
C LEU A 81 -5.26 15.48 -7.71
N PHE A 82 -4.46 15.61 -8.76
CA PHE A 82 -4.00 16.92 -9.24
C PHE A 82 -5.17 17.82 -9.66
N LEU A 83 -6.16 17.28 -10.37
CA LEU A 83 -7.37 18.02 -10.75
C LEU A 83 -8.15 18.46 -9.50
N LEU A 84 -8.30 17.58 -8.53
CA LEU A 84 -9.01 17.86 -7.28
C LEU A 84 -8.31 18.96 -6.48
N ILE A 85 -6.98 18.91 -6.37
CA ILE A 85 -6.17 19.94 -5.70
C ILE A 85 -6.32 21.29 -6.41
N ASN A 86 -6.24 21.34 -7.75
CA ASN A 86 -6.40 22.59 -8.50
C ASN A 86 -7.80 23.18 -8.31
N ARG A 87 -8.84 22.33 -8.22
CA ARG A 87 -10.22 22.79 -7.96
C ARG A 87 -10.42 23.23 -6.50
N ALA A 88 -9.74 22.58 -5.57
CA ALA A 88 -9.80 22.88 -4.14
C ALA A 88 -8.90 24.05 -3.74
N GLU A 89 -7.93 24.46 -4.57
CA GLU A 89 -6.94 25.51 -4.28
C GLU A 89 -7.61 26.81 -3.82
N GLY A 90 -8.74 27.19 -4.43
CA GLY A 90 -9.53 28.34 -4.00
C GLY A 90 -10.05 28.21 -2.56
N GLY A 91 -10.55 27.03 -2.17
CA GLY A 91 -11.03 26.76 -0.82
C GLY A 91 -9.89 26.62 0.21
N LEU A 92 -8.80 25.93 -0.16
CA LEU A 92 -7.63 25.77 0.69
C LEU A 92 -6.97 27.12 0.99
N ASN A 93 -6.88 28.02 0.01
CA ASN A 93 -6.31 29.35 0.23
C ASN A 93 -7.13 30.23 1.18
N LEU A 94 -8.44 29.99 1.35
CA LEU A 94 -9.26 30.69 2.34
C LEU A 94 -9.00 30.22 3.77
N VAL A 95 -8.60 28.95 3.94
CA VAL A 95 -8.30 28.33 5.25
C VAL A 95 -6.80 28.42 5.58
N ALA A 96 -5.96 28.73 4.59
CA ALA A 96 -4.52 28.84 4.75
C ALA A 96 -4.11 30.01 5.64
N LYS A 97 -3.09 29.77 6.48
CA LYS A 97 -2.47 30.80 7.35
C LYS A 97 -1.87 31.97 6.55
N HIS A 98 -1.48 31.73 5.30
CA HIS A 98 -0.89 32.73 4.39
C HIS A 98 -1.51 32.66 2.97
N PRO A 99 -2.62 33.38 2.71
CA PRO A 99 -3.46 33.19 1.52
C PRO A 99 -2.84 33.64 0.18
N LYS A 100 -1.75 34.42 0.18
CA LYS A 100 -1.13 35.01 -1.03
C LYS A 100 0.29 34.51 -1.35
N SER A 101 0.77 33.46 -0.69
CA SER A 101 2.11 32.91 -0.96
C SER A 101 2.10 31.99 -2.18
N ARG A 102 2.98 32.25 -3.16
CA ARG A 102 3.20 31.35 -4.34
C ARG A 102 3.64 29.95 -3.91
N PHE A 103 4.23 29.80 -2.74
CA PHE A 103 4.75 28.52 -2.24
C PHE A 103 3.66 27.55 -1.74
N ASN A 104 2.42 28.03 -1.56
CA ASN A 104 1.32 27.20 -1.06
C ASN A 104 1.00 26.02 -1.99
N ARG A 105 1.10 26.24 -3.32
CA ARG A 105 0.85 25.19 -4.32
C ARG A 105 1.85 24.04 -4.24
N SER A 106 3.12 24.35 -4.03
CA SER A 106 4.16 23.34 -3.82
C SER A 106 3.95 22.60 -2.50
N GLY A 107 3.50 23.29 -1.44
CA GLY A 107 3.14 22.66 -0.17
C GLY A 107 1.99 21.66 -0.31
N TYR A 108 0.96 21.99 -1.08
CA TYR A 108 -0.16 21.09 -1.37
C TYR A 108 0.29 19.86 -2.17
N ALA A 109 1.06 20.04 -3.24
CA ALA A 109 1.61 18.93 -4.02
C ALA A 109 2.52 18.03 -3.17
N PHE A 110 3.32 18.63 -2.28
CA PHE A 110 4.20 17.90 -1.36
C PHE A 110 3.43 17.04 -0.37
N ALA A 111 2.42 17.61 0.31
CA ALA A 111 1.60 16.86 1.27
C ALA A 111 0.80 15.75 0.58
N ALA A 112 0.27 16.02 -0.61
CA ALA A 112 -0.43 15.04 -1.43
C ALA A 112 0.47 13.86 -1.84
N GLY A 113 1.69 14.16 -2.34
CA GLY A 113 2.67 13.15 -2.71
C GLY A 113 3.15 12.33 -1.52
N LEU A 114 3.36 12.97 -0.37
CA LEU A 114 3.77 12.28 0.86
C LEU A 114 2.69 11.32 1.35
N GLY A 115 1.40 11.69 1.31
CA GLY A 115 0.31 10.79 1.69
C GLY A 115 0.17 9.58 0.77
N PHE A 116 0.29 9.78 -0.54
CA PHE A 116 0.24 8.72 -1.54
C PHE A 116 1.41 7.72 -1.37
N GLY A 117 2.62 8.23 -1.18
CA GLY A 117 3.83 7.40 -0.96
C GLY A 117 3.85 6.71 0.40
N LEU A 118 3.38 7.38 1.46
CA LEU A 118 3.31 6.77 2.80
C LEU A 118 2.33 5.61 2.83
N MET A 119 1.15 5.75 2.20
CA MET A 119 0.17 4.66 2.16
C MET A 119 0.67 3.46 1.34
N PHE A 120 1.32 3.73 0.20
CA PHE A 120 2.03 2.71 -0.58
C PHE A 120 3.08 1.99 0.26
N GLY A 121 3.92 2.73 1.00
CA GLY A 121 4.93 2.16 1.87
C GLY A 121 4.35 1.32 3.02
N ILE A 122 3.23 1.75 3.61
CA ILE A 122 2.55 0.98 4.67
C ILE A 122 2.11 -0.38 4.13
N ILE A 123 1.37 -0.41 3.02
CA ILE A 123 0.87 -1.66 2.46
C ILE A 123 2.00 -2.55 1.93
N SER A 124 3.04 -1.97 1.34
CA SER A 124 4.17 -2.73 0.80
C SER A 124 5.06 -3.37 1.87
N TYR A 125 5.33 -2.64 2.96
CA TYR A 125 6.30 -3.09 3.98
C TYR A 125 5.68 -3.82 5.17
N ILE A 126 4.36 -3.81 5.37
CA ILE A 126 3.74 -4.43 6.55
C ILE A 126 4.05 -5.94 6.66
N THR A 127 3.96 -6.68 5.56
CA THR A 127 4.18 -8.14 5.54
C THR A 127 5.65 -8.48 5.81
N PRO A 128 6.64 -7.91 5.09
CA PRO A 128 8.04 -8.13 5.42
C PRO A 128 8.44 -7.68 6.84
N LEU A 129 7.79 -6.65 7.38
CA LEU A 129 8.03 -6.22 8.76
C LEU A 129 7.56 -7.28 9.77
N VAL A 130 6.38 -7.85 9.57
CA VAL A 130 5.87 -8.92 10.45
C VAL A 130 6.78 -10.15 10.38
N ASP A 131 7.27 -10.50 9.20
CA ASP A 131 8.19 -11.63 9.03
C ASP A 131 9.52 -11.42 9.75
N SER A 132 10.00 -10.18 9.83
CA SER A 132 11.22 -9.82 10.58
C SER A 132 11.12 -10.05 12.10
N MET A 133 9.89 -10.22 12.64
CA MET A 133 9.67 -10.57 14.04
C MET A 133 9.95 -12.06 14.33
N GLY A 134 10.00 -12.90 13.29
CA GLY A 134 10.28 -14.32 13.38
C GLY A 134 11.76 -14.62 13.74
N PRO A 135 12.05 -15.82 14.28
CA PRO A 135 13.40 -16.22 14.67
C PRO A 135 14.32 -16.57 13.49
N GLY A 136 13.86 -16.49 12.24
CA GLY A 136 14.61 -16.81 11.03
C GLY A 136 14.95 -15.56 10.21
N VAL A 137 16.13 -15.56 9.57
CA VAL A 137 16.49 -14.58 8.53
C VAL A 137 16.24 -15.21 7.17
N LEU A 138 15.62 -14.47 6.26
CA LEU A 138 15.46 -14.88 4.87
C LEU A 138 16.84 -14.92 4.20
N ILE A 139 17.39 -16.13 4.05
CA ILE A 139 18.59 -16.40 3.25
C ILE A 139 18.09 -17.24 2.06
N ASP A 140 17.63 -16.58 1.00
CA ASP A 140 17.31 -17.28 -0.24
C ASP A 140 18.57 -17.36 -1.12
N ASN A 141 18.96 -18.58 -1.47
CA ASN A 141 20.12 -18.88 -2.32
C ASN A 141 19.76 -19.04 -3.80
N ASN A 142 18.48 -19.09 -4.19
CA ASN A 142 18.08 -19.21 -5.59
C ASN A 142 16.54 -19.09 -5.79
N LYS A 143 15.98 -17.88 -5.88
CA LYS A 143 14.85 -17.59 -6.78
C LYS A 143 14.52 -16.10 -6.87
N HIS A 144 13.88 -15.76 -7.99
CA HIS A 144 13.53 -14.43 -8.45
C HIS A 144 12.84 -13.56 -7.40
N ILE A 145 13.25 -12.29 -7.36
CA ILE A 145 12.71 -11.27 -6.46
C ILE A 145 11.30 -10.90 -6.94
N ASP A 146 10.28 -11.55 -6.38
CA ASP A 146 8.88 -11.23 -6.66
C ASP A 146 8.43 -10.00 -5.85
N PHE A 147 8.69 -8.82 -6.44
CA PHE A 147 8.09 -7.56 -6.00
C PHE A 147 6.62 -7.49 -6.41
N ALA A 148 5.74 -8.20 -5.69
CA ALA A 148 4.29 -8.03 -5.84
C ALA A 148 3.61 -7.97 -4.46
N PRO A 149 3.57 -6.81 -3.78
CA PRO A 149 2.91 -6.69 -2.48
C PRO A 149 1.36 -6.71 -2.56
N LEU A 150 0.78 -7.02 -3.73
CA LEU A 150 -0.66 -6.86 -3.99
C LEU A 150 -1.33 -7.99 -4.77
N CYS A 151 -0.60 -9.02 -5.18
CA CYS A 151 -1.23 -10.30 -5.51
C CYS A 151 -1.18 -11.15 -4.25
N LEU A 152 -2.34 -11.65 -3.82
CA LEU A 152 -2.45 -12.75 -2.87
C LEU A 152 -1.39 -13.79 -3.24
N ASP A 153 -0.42 -13.95 -2.34
CA ASP A 153 0.66 -14.92 -2.39
C ASP A 153 0.11 -16.26 -2.90
N ASP A 154 0.57 -16.73 -4.07
CA ASP A 154 0.15 -18.03 -4.63
C ASP A 154 0.46 -19.16 -3.63
N ASP A 155 1.42 -18.95 -2.74
CA ASP A 155 1.75 -19.82 -1.60
C ASP A 155 0.63 -19.86 -0.54
N LEU A 156 -0.08 -18.75 -0.28
CA LEU A 156 -1.24 -18.72 0.63
C LEU A 156 -2.45 -19.44 0.00
N ILE A 157 -2.67 -19.29 -1.30
CA ILE A 157 -3.72 -20.05 -2.02
C ILE A 157 -3.41 -21.55 -1.98
N HIS A 158 -2.14 -21.93 -2.16
CA HIS A 158 -1.74 -23.34 -2.14
C HIS A 158 -1.85 -23.94 -0.73
N ARG A 159 -1.52 -23.18 0.32
CA ARG A 159 -1.68 -23.58 1.73
C ARG A 159 -3.14 -23.65 2.15
N ILE A 160 -3.98 -22.70 1.72
CA ILE A 160 -5.44 -22.75 1.96
C ILE A 160 -6.04 -23.96 1.24
N HIS A 161 -5.67 -24.22 -0.01
CA HIS A 161 -6.13 -25.38 -0.76
C HIS A 161 -5.69 -26.72 -0.13
N GLN A 162 -4.47 -26.81 0.42
CA GLN A 162 -4.02 -27.98 1.19
C GLN A 162 -4.79 -28.14 2.50
N SER A 163 -5.08 -27.05 3.22
CA SER A 163 -5.85 -27.10 4.47
C SER A 163 -7.31 -27.52 4.24
N VAL A 164 -7.93 -27.07 3.14
CA VAL A 164 -9.31 -27.46 2.75
C VAL A 164 -9.38 -28.92 2.34
N MET A 165 -8.41 -29.42 1.56
CA MET A 165 -8.36 -30.84 1.15
C MET A 165 -8.08 -31.79 2.32
N ALA A 166 -7.27 -31.39 3.31
CA ALA A 166 -7.05 -32.15 4.54
C ALA A 166 -8.33 -32.26 5.39
N GLN A 167 -9.15 -31.21 5.40
CA GLN A 167 -10.40 -31.18 6.16
C GLN A 167 -11.52 -32.03 5.50
N ASP A 168 -11.54 -32.14 4.17
CA ASP A 168 -12.45 -33.05 3.46
C ASP A 168 -12.08 -34.52 3.63
N HIS A 169 -10.78 -34.85 3.66
CA HIS A 169 -10.35 -36.22 3.92
C HIS A 169 -10.75 -36.71 5.32
N MET A 170 -10.68 -35.84 6.34
CA MET A 170 -11.17 -36.12 7.69
C MET A 170 -12.69 -36.33 7.77
N ARG A 171 -13.48 -35.58 6.99
CA ARG A 171 -14.95 -35.75 6.94
C ARG A 171 -15.35 -37.09 6.32
N HIS A 172 -14.65 -37.55 5.28
CA HIS A 172 -14.92 -38.85 4.66
C HIS A 172 -14.54 -40.04 5.54
N LEU A 173 -13.51 -39.91 6.39
CA LEU A 173 -13.18 -40.94 7.38
C LEU A 173 -14.23 -41.04 8.48
N HIS A 174 -14.76 -39.90 8.94
CA HIS A 174 -15.81 -39.86 9.95
C HIS A 174 -17.13 -40.48 9.45
N GLN A 175 -17.42 -40.37 8.15
CA GLN A 175 -18.61 -40.95 7.52
C GLN A 175 -18.47 -42.46 7.21
N LYS A 176 -17.25 -43.00 7.20
CA LYS A 176 -16.99 -44.46 7.08
C LYS A 176 -16.94 -45.18 8.43
N LEU A 177 -16.89 -44.43 9.53
CA LEU A 177 -16.83 -44.93 10.91
C LEU A 177 -18.17 -44.85 11.67
N SER A 178 -19.23 -44.39 11.00
CA SER A 178 -20.64 -44.44 11.46
C SER A 178 -21.44 -45.41 10.60
#